data_AF-A0A8E7EIK1-F1
#
_entry.id   AF-A0A8E7EIK1-F1
#
_cell.length_a   1.000
_cell.length_b   1.000
_cell.length_c   1.000
_cell.angle_alpha   90.00
_cell.angle_beta   90.00
_cell.angle_gamma   90.00
#
_symmetry.space_group_name_H-M   'P 1'
#
loop_
_entity.id
_entity.type
_entity.pdbx_description
1 polymer ?
#
loop_
_entity_poly.entity_id
_entity_poly.type
_entity_poly.pdbx_seq_one_letter_code
_entity_poly.pdbx_strand_id
1 'polypeptide(L)'
;MNSVLSSEQIEKRWDELETDAKQSGYFLNPDPVFTKGLVEGLLINSDRYGYESCPCRLSYGEEKIDRDIICPCDYRDDDLVEFGACFCGLYVSEEISLQKKLTPVVPERRPPISQLQKDKLSFHISGNLPYPVFRCKVCGYLCARNNPPEKCPICKVGKERFELFLK
;
A
#
# COMPACT_ATOMS: atom_id res chain seq x y z
N MET A 1 -23.92 7.66 11.66
CA MET A 1 -23.57 8.76 12.56
C MET A 1 -22.28 9.35 12.02
N ASN A 2 -22.23 10.64 11.71
CA ASN A 2 -20.97 11.29 11.34
C ASN A 2 -20.23 11.60 12.65
N SER A 3 -19.36 10.70 13.06
CA SER A 3 -18.40 10.96 14.13
C SER A 3 -17.48 12.08 13.64
N VAL A 4 -17.59 13.26 14.26
CA VAL A 4 -16.64 14.35 13.99
C VAL A 4 -15.32 13.93 14.63
N LEU A 5 -14.37 13.50 13.81
CA LEU A 5 -13.02 13.15 14.27
C LEU A 5 -12.34 14.42 14.80
N SER A 6 -11.68 14.30 15.95
CA SER A 6 -10.88 15.40 16.49
C SER A 6 -9.57 15.53 15.72
N SER A 7 -9.02 16.74 15.64
CA SER A 7 -7.69 16.95 15.05
C SER A 7 -6.63 16.12 15.77
N GLU A 8 -6.75 15.91 17.07
CA GLU A 8 -5.84 15.08 17.87
C GLU A 8 -5.84 13.60 17.41
N GLN A 9 -7.01 13.05 17.04
CA GLN A 9 -7.08 11.68 16.51
C GLN A 9 -6.37 11.56 15.16
N ILE A 10 -6.51 12.57 14.30
CA ILE A 10 -5.86 12.61 12.99
C ILE A 10 -4.35 12.75 13.14
N GLU A 11 -3.87 13.67 13.98
CA GLU A 11 -2.43 13.84 14.27
C GLU A 11 -1.83 12.55 14.82
N LYS A 12 -2.49 11.95 15.83
CA LYS A 12 -2.02 10.70 16.42
C LYS A 12 -1.87 9.60 15.37
N ARG A 13 -2.89 9.39 14.54
CA ARG A 13 -2.83 8.34 13.51
C ARG A 13 -1.78 8.65 12.43
N TRP A 14 -1.62 9.93 12.07
CA TRP A 14 -0.59 10.36 11.13
C TRP A 14 0.82 10.06 11.66
N ASP A 15 1.10 10.38 12.93
CA ASP A 15 2.39 10.09 13.57
C ASP A 15 2.69 8.58 13.64
N GLU A 16 1.67 7.77 13.96
CA GLU A 16 1.77 6.30 13.94
C GLU A 16 2.10 5.80 12.52
N LEU A 17 1.37 6.26 11.50
CA LEU A 17 1.63 5.89 10.10
C LEU A 17 3.02 6.33 9.63
N GLU A 18 3.45 7.53 10.01
CA GLU A 18 4.75 8.06 9.61
C GLU A 18 5.88 7.25 10.24
N THR A 19 5.73 6.89 11.52
CA THR A 19 6.67 6.04 12.26
C THR A 19 6.75 4.66 11.61
N ASP A 20 5.61 4.02 11.37
CA ASP A 20 5.54 2.69 10.75
C ASP A 20 6.14 2.68 9.35
N ALA A 21 5.85 3.72 8.55
CA ALA A 21 6.40 3.88 7.21
C ALA A 21 7.93 3.96 7.27
N LYS A 22 8.49 4.88 8.06
CA LYS A 22 9.95 5.07 8.22
C LYS A 22 10.62 3.78 8.73
N GLN A 23 10.05 3.17 9.76
CA GLN A 23 10.53 1.90 10.31
C GLN A 23 10.44 0.75 9.33
N SER A 24 9.55 0.82 8.34
CA SER A 24 9.39 -0.16 7.26
C SER A 24 10.12 0.23 5.97
N GLY A 25 10.80 1.38 5.92
CA GLY A 25 11.55 1.84 4.75
C GLY A 25 10.68 2.46 3.65
N TYR A 26 9.44 2.84 3.99
CA TYR A 26 8.51 3.59 3.14
C TYR A 26 8.46 5.05 3.59
N PHE A 27 7.89 5.90 2.75
CA PHE A 27 7.74 7.33 3.02
C PHE A 27 6.31 7.77 2.77
N LEU A 28 5.80 8.67 3.61
CA LEU A 28 4.54 9.36 3.37
C LEU A 28 4.77 10.59 2.50
N ASN A 29 3.70 11.04 1.85
CA ASN A 29 3.69 12.28 1.07
C ASN A 29 4.02 13.49 1.95
N PRO A 30 4.93 14.37 1.50
CA PRO A 30 5.46 15.44 2.33
C PRO A 30 4.49 16.61 2.53
N ASP A 31 3.36 16.67 1.82
CA ASP A 31 2.31 17.67 2.07
C ASP A 31 1.45 17.24 3.28
N PRO A 32 1.58 17.89 4.45
CA PRO A 32 0.88 17.47 5.66
C PRO A 32 -0.63 17.69 5.56
N VAL A 33 -1.09 18.69 4.82
CA VAL A 33 -2.52 18.98 4.68
C VAL A 33 -3.17 17.88 3.84
N PHE A 34 -2.56 17.57 2.70
CA PHE A 34 -3.01 16.48 1.84
C PHE A 34 -2.97 15.12 2.56
N THR A 35 -1.84 14.79 3.18
CA THR A 35 -1.65 13.51 3.86
C THR A 35 -2.64 13.35 5.02
N LYS A 36 -2.86 14.37 5.84
CA LYS A 36 -3.84 14.31 6.94
C LYS A 36 -5.28 14.15 6.45
N GLY A 37 -5.64 14.72 5.31
CA GLY A 37 -6.94 14.47 4.67
C GLY A 37 -7.14 12.99 4.29
N LEU A 38 -6.08 12.32 3.83
CA LEU A 38 -6.13 10.87 3.57
C LEU A 38 -6.22 10.06 4.86
N VAL A 39 -5.50 10.46 5.91
CA VAL A 39 -5.57 9.83 7.24
C VAL A 39 -6.96 9.96 7.85
N GLU A 40 -7.58 11.12 7.74
CA GLU A 40 -8.97 11.33 8.14
C GLU A 40 -9.91 10.37 7.39
N GLY A 41 -9.74 10.24 6.06
CA GLY A 41 -10.50 9.29 5.26
C GLY A 41 -10.34 7.83 5.71
N LEU A 42 -9.12 7.42 6.08
CA LEU A 42 -8.84 6.09 6.64
C LEU A 42 -9.58 5.86 7.96
N LEU A 43 -9.55 6.85 8.87
CA LEU A 43 -10.24 6.77 10.15
C LEU A 43 -11.77 6.73 10.00
N ILE A 44 -12.32 7.54 9.09
CA ILE A 44 -13.75 7.51 8.76
C ILE A 44 -14.16 6.14 8.21
N ASN A 45 -13.35 5.57 7.32
CA ASN A 45 -13.61 4.25 6.76
C ASN A 45 -13.48 3.15 7.82
N SER A 46 -12.53 3.29 8.76
CA SER A 46 -12.39 2.39 9.90
C SER A 46 -13.61 2.40 10.80
N ASP A 47 -14.12 3.57 11.18
CA ASP A 47 -15.37 3.71 11.97
C ASP A 47 -16.57 3.14 11.22
N ARG A 48 -16.64 3.35 9.89
CA ARG A 48 -17.78 2.94 9.06
C ARG A 48 -17.82 1.44 8.76
N TYR A 49 -16.68 0.85 8.41
CA TYR A 49 -16.60 -0.52 7.88
C TYR A 49 -15.91 -1.51 8.83
N GLY A 50 -15.28 -1.01 9.89
CA GLY A 50 -14.47 -1.82 10.83
C GLY A 50 -13.04 -2.05 10.38
N TYR A 51 -12.59 -1.41 9.28
CA TYR A 51 -11.23 -1.50 8.76
C TYR A 51 -10.87 -0.25 7.94
N GLU A 52 -9.58 0.06 7.87
CA GLU A 52 -9.03 1.19 7.12
C GLU A 52 -9.06 0.93 5.61
N SER A 53 -10.26 0.95 5.01
CA SER A 53 -10.43 0.87 3.56
C SER A 53 -9.79 2.07 2.86
N CYS A 54 -9.16 1.86 1.69
CA CYS A 54 -8.49 2.92 0.94
C CYS A 54 -9.41 4.15 0.75
N PRO A 55 -8.98 5.36 1.15
CA PRO A 55 -9.84 6.55 1.19
C PRO A 55 -10.20 7.08 -0.21
N CYS A 56 -9.46 6.67 -1.25
CA CYS A 56 -9.69 7.09 -2.63
C CYS A 56 -10.34 6.01 -3.51
N ARG A 57 -10.73 4.86 -2.93
CA ARG A 57 -11.45 3.80 -3.64
C ARG A 57 -12.82 3.59 -3.02
N LEU A 58 -13.77 3.16 -3.84
CA LEU A 58 -15.09 2.79 -3.34
C LEU A 58 -15.02 1.45 -2.61
N SER A 59 -15.37 1.48 -1.32
CA SER A 59 -15.54 0.29 -0.48
C SER A 59 -16.94 -0.27 -0.60
N TYR A 60 -17.05 -1.60 -0.59
CA TYR A 60 -18.30 -2.33 -0.51
C TYR A 60 -18.75 -2.60 0.93
N GLY A 61 -17.88 -2.31 1.91
CA GLY A 61 -18.15 -2.57 3.33
C GLY A 61 -18.08 -4.06 3.70
N GLU A 62 -17.61 -4.90 2.79
CA GLU A 62 -17.40 -6.32 3.02
C GLU A 62 -15.90 -6.64 2.97
N GLU A 63 -15.28 -6.90 4.13
CA GLU A 63 -13.83 -7.13 4.25
C GLU A 63 -13.32 -8.21 3.27
N LYS A 64 -14.12 -9.24 3.00
CA LYS A 64 -13.75 -10.32 2.04
C LYS A 64 -13.63 -9.85 0.59
N ILE A 65 -14.34 -8.79 0.23
CA ILE A 65 -14.33 -8.18 -1.11
C ILE A 65 -13.26 -7.09 -1.17
N ASP A 66 -13.10 -6.33 -0.09
CA ASP A 66 -12.22 -5.15 -0.03
C ASP A 66 -10.82 -5.44 0.51
N ARG A 67 -10.49 -6.70 0.83
CA ARG A 67 -9.18 -7.08 1.39
C ARG A 67 -8.00 -6.54 0.59
N ASP A 68 -8.12 -6.51 -0.73
CA ASP A 68 -7.11 -6.00 -1.66
C ASP A 68 -6.88 -4.48 -1.54
N ILE A 69 -7.86 -3.74 -1.02
CA ILE A 69 -7.84 -2.28 -0.84
C ILE A 69 -7.80 -1.82 0.63
N ILE A 70 -7.69 -2.73 1.60
CA ILE A 70 -7.38 -2.35 2.99
C ILE A 70 -6.00 -1.70 3.00
N CYS A 71 -5.86 -0.53 3.63
CA CYS A 71 -4.61 0.21 3.63
C CYS A 71 -3.57 -0.42 4.57
N PRO A 72 -2.31 -0.62 4.14
CA PRO A 72 -1.79 -0.43 2.79
C PRO A 72 -2.26 -1.53 1.81
N CYS A 73 -2.80 -1.12 0.65
CA CYS A 73 -3.40 -2.04 -0.32
C CYS A 73 -2.37 -2.87 -1.09
N ASP A 74 -2.81 -3.98 -1.69
CA ASP A 74 -1.96 -4.92 -2.44
C ASP A 74 -1.22 -4.25 -3.62
N TYR A 75 -1.77 -3.16 -4.14
CA TYR A 75 -1.22 -2.41 -5.28
C TYR A 75 -0.08 -1.44 -4.91
N ARG A 76 0.09 -1.11 -3.63
CA ARG A 76 0.98 -0.03 -3.18
C ARG A 76 2.41 -0.20 -3.69
N ASP A 77 2.97 -1.39 -3.53
CA ASP A 77 4.39 -1.61 -3.79
C ASP A 77 4.69 -1.59 -5.31
N ASP A 78 3.81 -2.17 -6.13
CA ASP A 78 3.94 -2.10 -7.59
C ASP A 78 3.79 -0.65 -8.09
N ASP A 79 2.84 0.11 -7.53
CA ASP A 79 2.66 1.52 -7.90
C ASP A 79 3.84 2.41 -7.45
N LEU A 80 4.42 2.14 -6.28
CA LEU A 80 5.64 2.81 -5.82
C LEU A 80 6.82 2.52 -6.75
N VAL A 81 6.99 1.26 -7.19
CA VAL A 81 8.07 0.87 -8.10
C VAL A 81 7.90 1.49 -9.48
N GLU A 82 6.69 1.52 -10.01
CA GLU A 82 6.41 1.98 -11.38
C GLU A 82 6.26 3.50 -11.49
N PHE A 83 5.53 4.12 -10.56
CA PHE A 83 5.16 5.53 -10.62
C PHE A 83 5.82 6.37 -9.52
N GLY A 84 6.30 5.76 -8.44
CA GLY A 84 6.87 6.48 -7.29
C GLY A 84 5.82 6.95 -6.28
N ALA A 85 4.55 6.60 -6.45
CA ALA A 85 3.48 6.89 -5.49
C ALA A 85 2.44 5.79 -5.54
N CYS A 86 1.74 5.54 -4.43
CA CYS A 86 0.54 4.70 -4.49
C CYS A 86 -0.64 5.47 -5.11
N PHE A 87 -1.69 4.76 -5.51
CA PHE A 87 -2.87 5.34 -6.16
C PHE A 87 -3.42 6.62 -5.50
N CYS A 88 -3.58 6.63 -4.17
CA CYS A 88 -4.07 7.79 -3.43
C CYS A 88 -3.01 8.86 -3.14
N GLY A 89 -1.73 8.57 -3.43
CA GLY A 89 -0.62 9.46 -3.12
C GLY A 89 -0.25 9.54 -1.64
N LEU A 90 -0.72 8.61 -0.79
CA LEU A 90 -0.35 8.56 0.64
C LEU A 90 1.11 8.14 0.83
N TYR A 91 1.50 7.04 0.19
CA TYR A 91 2.88 6.54 0.18
C TYR A 91 3.57 6.99 -1.09
N VAL A 92 4.82 7.42 -0.97
CA VAL A 92 5.62 7.93 -2.07
C VAL A 92 7.05 7.39 -2.01
N SER A 93 7.78 7.49 -3.13
CA SER A 93 9.20 7.19 -3.18
C SER A 93 10.01 8.19 -2.34
N GLU A 94 11.23 7.82 -1.98
CA GLU A 94 12.13 8.69 -1.23
C GLU A 94 12.39 10.01 -1.97
N GLU A 95 12.48 9.98 -3.31
CA GLU A 95 12.69 11.17 -4.12
C GLU A 95 11.55 12.20 -3.99
N ILE A 96 10.31 11.72 -3.97
CA ILE A 96 9.12 12.57 -3.81
C ILE A 96 8.99 13.03 -2.36
N SER A 97 9.26 12.15 -1.39
CA SER A 97 9.28 12.53 0.04
C SER A 97 10.28 13.65 0.34
N LEU A 98 11.43 13.62 -0.32
CA LEU A 98 12.46 14.68 -0.24
C LEU A 98 12.16 15.90 -1.13
N GLN A 99 10.95 15.98 -1.71
CA GLN A 99 10.50 17.07 -2.59
C GLN A 99 11.40 17.29 -3.83
N LYS A 100 12.13 16.26 -4.26
CA LYS A 100 12.98 16.32 -5.48
C LYS A 100 12.17 16.10 -6.76
N LYS A 101 10.95 15.57 -6.64
CA LYS A 101 10.03 15.27 -7.72
C LYS A 101 8.60 15.49 -7.24
N LEU A 102 7.71 15.91 -8.15
CA LEU A 102 6.28 16.03 -7.87
C LEU A 102 5.62 14.65 -7.84
N THR A 103 4.60 14.49 -6.99
CA THR A 103 3.77 13.28 -6.96
C THR A 103 3.01 13.14 -8.29
N PRO A 104 3.20 12.05 -9.05
CA PRO A 104 2.54 11.87 -10.34
C PRO A 104 1.11 11.36 -10.16
N VAL A 105 0.34 11.42 -11.25
CA VAL A 105 -0.95 10.72 -11.33
C VAL A 105 -0.70 9.23 -11.54
N VAL A 106 -1.31 8.41 -10.68
CA VAL A 106 -1.19 6.95 -10.71
C VAL A 106 -2.50 6.37 -11.27
N PRO A 107 -2.45 5.51 -12.31
CA PRO A 107 -3.65 4.87 -12.83
C PRO A 107 -4.24 3.86 -11.84
N GLU A 108 -5.55 3.58 -11.94
CA GLU A 108 -6.18 2.54 -11.12
C GLU A 108 -5.76 1.15 -11.61
N ARG A 109 -5.03 0.42 -10.77
CA ARG A 109 -4.59 -0.96 -11.02
C ARG A 109 -5.64 -2.00 -10.61
N ARG A 110 -6.55 -1.66 -9.68
CA ARG A 110 -7.59 -2.57 -9.20
C ARG A 110 -8.52 -2.92 -10.37
N PRO A 111 -8.62 -4.20 -10.76
CA PRO A 111 -9.53 -4.59 -11.82
C PRO A 111 -11.00 -4.45 -11.35
N PRO A 112 -11.95 -4.30 -12.29
CA PRO A 112 -13.37 -4.31 -11.95
C PRO A 112 -13.79 -5.59 -11.21
N ILE A 113 -14.76 -5.48 -10.30
CA ILE A 113 -15.20 -6.62 -9.46
C ILE A 113 -15.69 -7.82 -10.24
N SER A 114 -16.31 -7.58 -11.40
CA SER A 114 -16.73 -8.65 -12.31
C SER A 114 -15.57 -9.54 -12.77
N GLN A 115 -14.33 -9.03 -12.74
CA GLN A 115 -13.12 -9.80 -13.04
C GLN A 115 -12.56 -10.46 -11.78
N LEU A 116 -12.51 -9.76 -10.64
CA LEU A 116 -12.05 -10.31 -9.35
C LEU A 116 -12.81 -11.59 -8.92
N GLN A 117 -14.11 -11.66 -9.20
CA GLN A 117 -14.92 -12.84 -8.88
C GLN A 117 -14.60 -14.06 -9.75
N LYS A 118 -14.12 -13.85 -10.99
CA LYS A 118 -13.75 -14.95 -11.91
C LYS A 118 -12.44 -15.61 -11.50
N ASP A 119 -11.48 -14.81 -11.05
CA ASP A 119 -10.14 -15.28 -10.70
C ASP A 119 -10.13 -16.13 -9.40
N LYS A 120 -11.07 -15.90 -8.48
CA LYS A 120 -11.23 -16.73 -7.27
C LYS A 120 -11.69 -18.17 -7.58
N LEU A 121 -12.30 -18.41 -8.74
CA LEU A 121 -12.82 -19.73 -9.12
C LEU A 121 -11.77 -20.62 -9.82
N SER A 122 -10.64 -20.04 -10.27
CA SER A 122 -9.64 -20.72 -11.11
C SER A 122 -8.40 -21.18 -10.34
N PHE A 123 -8.49 -21.47 -9.04
CA PHE A 123 -7.38 -22.01 -8.25
C PHE A 123 -7.09 -23.47 -8.64
N HIS A 124 -6.61 -23.67 -9.87
CA HIS A 124 -5.99 -24.91 -10.28
C HIS A 124 -4.64 -25.03 -9.58
N ILE A 125 -4.39 -26.16 -8.93
CA ILE A 125 -3.08 -26.58 -8.43
C ILE A 125 -2.19 -26.86 -9.66
N SER A 126 -1.80 -25.80 -10.33
CA SER A 126 -0.72 -25.78 -11.30
C SER A 126 0.52 -25.47 -10.47
N GLY A 127 1.61 -26.19 -10.63
CA GLY A 127 2.83 -26.02 -9.82
C GLY A 127 3.54 -24.67 -9.92
N ASN A 128 2.89 -23.62 -10.45
CA ASN A 128 3.40 -22.26 -10.57
C ASN A 128 2.72 -21.35 -9.55
N LEU A 129 3.50 -20.47 -8.92
CA LEU A 129 2.97 -19.50 -7.97
C LEU A 129 2.29 -18.34 -8.72
N PRO A 130 1.24 -17.73 -8.12
CA PRO A 130 0.57 -16.58 -8.74
C PRO A 130 1.48 -15.35 -8.85
N TYR A 131 2.51 -15.27 -8.01
CA TYR A 131 3.53 -14.23 -8.04
C TYR A 131 4.92 -14.86 -7.88
N PRO A 132 5.95 -14.26 -8.50
CA PRO A 132 7.32 -14.60 -8.15
C PRO A 132 7.59 -14.25 -6.68
N VAL A 133 8.44 -15.04 -6.04
CA VAL A 133 8.91 -14.81 -4.68
C VAL A 133 10.29 -14.20 -4.74
N PHE A 134 10.48 -13.03 -4.13
CA PHE A 134 11.78 -12.38 -4.00
C PHE A 134 12.34 -12.56 -2.60
N ARG A 135 13.66 -12.78 -2.51
CA ARG A 135 14.41 -12.89 -1.27
C ARG A 135 15.40 -11.76 -1.11
N CYS A 136 15.41 -11.10 0.03
CA CYS A 136 16.48 -10.18 0.39
C CYS A 136 17.77 -10.95 0.68
N LYS A 137 18.85 -10.70 -0.07
CA LYS A 137 20.16 -11.35 0.10
C LYS A 137 20.88 -11.00 1.41
N VAL A 138 20.36 -10.04 2.17
CA VAL A 138 20.97 -9.57 3.43
C VAL A 138 20.33 -10.21 4.65
N CYS A 139 19.01 -10.11 4.78
CA CYS A 139 18.30 -10.60 5.98
C CYS A 139 17.38 -11.81 5.71
N GLY A 140 17.25 -12.26 4.46
CA GLY A 140 16.41 -13.39 4.09
C GLY A 140 14.90 -13.11 4.01
N TYR A 141 14.46 -11.86 4.15
CA TYR A 141 13.04 -11.48 3.98
C TYR A 141 12.50 -11.97 2.64
N LEU A 142 11.32 -12.61 2.66
CA LEU A 142 10.62 -13.14 1.49
C LEU A 142 9.35 -12.34 1.23
N CYS A 143 9.10 -12.00 -0.04
CA CYS A 143 7.86 -11.37 -0.47
C CYS A 143 7.41 -11.94 -1.81
N ALA A 144 6.10 -12.18 -1.96
CA ALA A 144 5.48 -12.67 -3.19
C ALA A 144 4.72 -11.51 -3.86
N ARG A 145 5.30 -10.91 -4.89
CA ARG A 145 4.80 -9.70 -5.59
C ARG A 145 5.32 -9.72 -7.03
N ASN A 146 4.79 -8.86 -7.90
CA ASN A 146 5.35 -8.72 -9.26
C ASN A 146 6.79 -8.18 -9.24
N ASN A 147 7.06 -7.25 -8.32
CA ASN A 147 8.37 -6.64 -8.11
C ASN A 147 8.77 -6.68 -6.62
N PRO A 148 10.08 -6.72 -6.29
CA PRO A 148 10.53 -6.56 -4.91
C PRO A 148 10.27 -5.11 -4.43
N PRO A 149 10.12 -4.89 -3.12
CA PRO A 149 9.95 -3.54 -2.58
C PRO A 149 11.20 -2.68 -2.81
N GLU A 150 11.01 -1.36 -2.94
CA GLU A 150 12.08 -0.37 -3.12
C GLU A 150 13.19 -0.49 -2.07
N LYS A 151 12.79 -0.71 -0.80
CA LYS A 151 13.68 -1.01 0.32
C LYS A 151 13.17 -2.22 1.08
N CYS A 152 14.09 -3.05 1.58
CA CYS A 152 13.73 -4.18 2.42
C CYS A 152 13.05 -3.70 3.71
N PRO A 153 11.83 -4.17 4.05
CA PRO A 153 11.13 -3.73 5.25
C PRO A 153 11.80 -4.20 6.53
N ILE A 154 12.74 -5.14 6.46
CA ILE A 154 13.47 -5.63 7.61
C ILE A 154 14.82 -4.92 7.77
N CYS A 155 15.70 -4.95 6.75
CA CYS A 155 17.08 -4.44 6.86
C CYS A 155 17.39 -3.19 6.03
N LYS A 156 16.40 -2.59 5.36
CA LYS A 156 16.48 -1.28 4.67
C LYS A 156 17.40 -1.19 3.46
N VAL A 157 18.06 -2.28 3.06
CA VAL A 157 18.81 -2.30 1.80
C VAL A 157 17.88 -2.11 0.60
N GLY A 158 18.40 -1.54 -0.48
CA GLY A 158 17.62 -1.26 -1.68
C GLY A 158 17.23 -2.52 -2.46
N LYS A 159 16.29 -2.35 -3.41
CA LYS A 159 15.75 -3.42 -4.25
C LYS A 159 16.81 -4.20 -5.04
N GLU A 160 17.96 -3.61 -5.34
CA GLU A 160 19.11 -4.25 -5.98
C GLU A 160 19.70 -5.42 -5.17
N ARG A 161 19.38 -5.48 -3.87
CA ARG A 161 19.80 -6.56 -2.96
C ARG A 161 18.79 -7.69 -2.86
N PHE A 162 17.73 -7.68 -3.64
CA PHE A 162 16.81 -8.81 -3.78
C PHE A 162 17.24 -9.74 -4.92
N GLU A 163 16.82 -11.00 -4.82
CA GLU A 163 16.95 -12.02 -5.87
C GLU A 163 15.62 -12.74 -6.07
N LEU A 164 15.35 -13.20 -7.30
CA LEU A 164 14.22 -14.08 -7.56
C LEU A 164 14.51 -15.44 -6.91
N PHE A 165 13.65 -15.86 -5.98
CA PHE A 165 13.80 -17.06 -5.18
C PHE A 165 12.96 -18.22 -5.72
N LEU A 166 11.68 -17.99 -6.02
CA LEU A 166 10.76 -18.98 -6.58
C LEU A 166 9.86 -18.33 -7.65
N LYS A 167 9.39 -19.13 -8.60
CA LYS A 167 8.39 -18.77 -9.60
C LYS A 167 7.47 -19.95 -9.83
#